data_AF-K8XHG0-F1
#
_entry.id   AF-K8XHG0-F1
#
_cell.length_a   1.000
_cell.length_b   1.000
_cell.length_c   1.000
_cell.angle_alpha   90.00
_cell.angle_beta   90.00
_cell.angle_gamma   90.00
#
_symmetry.space_group_name_H-M   'P 1'
#
loop_
_entity.id
_entity.type
_entity.pdbx_description
1 polymer ?
#
loop_
_entity_poly.entity_id
_entity_poly.type
_entity_poly.pdbx_seq_one_letter_code
_entity_poly.pdbx_strand_id
1 'polypeptide(L)' 'MKRFTSPGHAQRFLSAFSGISPHFRPRRHLLSTAEWRCEMSDRFTIWNEITAPAATTAAA' A
#
# COMPACT_ATOMS: atom_id res chain seq x y z
N MET A 1 -11.30 -8.62 -1.64
CA MET A 1 -10.88 -10.03 -1.39
C MET A 1 -12.10 -10.85 -1.05
N LYS A 2 -12.36 -11.95 -1.76
CA LYS A 2 -13.66 -12.65 -1.67
C LYS A 2 -13.81 -13.56 -0.43
N ARG A 3 -12.72 -14.02 0.22
CA ARG A 3 -12.63 -14.66 1.57
C ARG A 3 -11.19 -15.06 1.87
N PHE A 4 -10.81 -15.18 3.16
CA PHE A 4 -9.54 -15.83 3.56
C PHE A 4 -9.77 -17.33 3.76
N THR A 5 -8.82 -18.15 3.31
CA THR A 5 -8.91 -19.63 3.38
C THR A 5 -8.77 -20.17 4.81
N SER A 6 -8.08 -19.45 5.69
CA SER A 6 -7.92 -19.81 7.10
C SER A 6 -7.66 -18.58 7.99
N PRO A 7 -7.88 -18.70 9.31
CA PRO A 7 -7.52 -17.64 10.25
C PRO A 7 -6.04 -17.26 10.18
N GLY A 8 -5.14 -18.23 9.99
CA GLY A 8 -3.70 -17.96 9.84
C GLY A 8 -3.37 -17.15 8.58
N HIS A 9 -4.07 -17.41 7.47
CA HIS A 9 -3.92 -16.61 6.25
C HIS A 9 -4.42 -15.18 6.47
N ALA A 10 -5.57 -15.02 7.13
CA ALA A 10 -6.10 -13.71 7.51
C ALA A 10 -5.12 -12.95 8.43
N GLN A 11 -4.56 -13.62 9.44
CA GLN A 11 -3.63 -13.01 10.38
C GLN A 11 -2.35 -12.54 9.71
N ARG A 12 -1.77 -13.34 8.80
CA ARG A 12 -0.58 -12.93 8.02
C ARG A 12 -0.88 -11.71 7.16
N PHE A 13 -2.03 -11.69 6.50
CA PHE A 13 -2.48 -10.52 5.75
C PHE A 13 -2.63 -9.30 6.66
N LEU A 14 -3.37 -9.42 7.77
CA LEU A 14 -3.62 -8.32 8.70
C LEU A 14 -2.35 -7.79 9.35
N SER A 15 -1.40 -8.68 9.67
CA SER A 15 -0.11 -8.29 10.26
C SER A 15 0.63 -7.33 9.33
N ALA A 16 0.83 -7.69 8.06
CA ALA A 16 1.45 -6.80 7.08
C ALA A 16 0.56 -5.58 6.77
N PHE A 17 -0.74 -5.78 6.57
CA PHE A 17 -1.67 -4.73 6.14
C PHE A 17 -1.93 -3.68 7.23
N SER A 18 -1.73 -4.01 8.51
CA SER A 18 -1.88 -3.06 9.60
C SER A 18 -0.88 -1.91 9.54
N GLY A 19 0.35 -2.16 9.06
CA GLY A 19 1.35 -1.11 8.82
C GLY A 19 1.10 -0.32 7.53
N ILE A 20 0.57 -0.97 6.49
CA ILE A 20 0.37 -0.38 5.16
C ILE A 20 -0.88 0.52 5.13
N SER A 21 -1.96 0.08 5.76
CA SER A 21 -3.28 0.72 5.67
C SER A 21 -3.30 2.19 6.13
N PRO A 22 -2.66 2.59 7.25
CA PRO A 22 -2.58 3.99 7.65
C PRO A 22 -1.93 4.90 6.60
N HIS A 23 -0.93 4.41 5.87
CA HIS A 23 -0.28 5.16 4.78
C HIS A 23 -1.21 5.46 3.61
N PHE A 24 -2.28 4.70 3.40
CA PHE A 24 -3.24 4.96 2.30
C PHE A 24 -4.55 5.58 2.77
N ARG A 25 -4.65 5.98 4.05
CA ARG A 25 -5.86 6.58 4.62
C ARG A 25 -5.62 8.03 5.06
N PRO A 26 -5.28 8.95 4.13
CA PRO A 26 -5.33 10.36 4.44
C PRO A 26 -6.75 10.75 4.83
N ARG A 27 -6.90 11.80 5.66
CA ARG A 27 -8.19 12.32 6.11
C ARG A 27 -8.97 12.88 4.92
N ARG A 28 -9.61 12.00 4.13
CA ARG A 28 -10.24 12.32 2.83
C ARG A 28 -11.21 13.49 2.89
N HIS A 29 -11.87 13.66 4.02
CA HIS A 29 -12.83 14.74 4.27
C HIS A 29 -12.18 16.13 4.40
N LEU A 30 -10.86 16.21 4.58
CA LEU A 30 -10.11 17.47 4.65
C LEU A 30 -9.49 17.86 3.30
N LEU A 31 -9.57 17.00 2.30
CA LEU A 31 -8.93 17.19 1.01
C LEU A 31 -9.96 17.44 -0.08
N SER A 32 -9.72 18.43 -0.93
CA SER A 32 -10.37 18.54 -2.22
C SER A 32 -10.07 17.30 -3.07
N THR A 33 -10.84 17.13 -4.15
CA THR A 33 -10.61 16.01 -5.07
C THR A 33 -9.23 16.08 -5.74
N ALA A 34 -8.73 17.29 -6.04
CA ALA A 34 -7.42 17.47 -6.65
C ALA A 34 -6.29 17.11 -5.67
N GLU A 35 -6.35 17.63 -4.44
CA GLU A 35 -5.36 17.34 -3.39
C GLU A 35 -5.33 15.84 -3.07
N TRP A 36 -6.49 15.20 -2.98
CA TRP A 36 -6.54 13.75 -2.77
C TRP A 36 -5.86 12.96 -3.89
N ARG A 37 -6.01 13.36 -5.15
CA ARG A 37 -5.35 12.68 -6.28
C ARG A 37 -3.83 12.86 -6.23
N CYS A 38 -3.33 14.06 -5.97
CA CYS A 38 -1.90 14.31 -5.81
C CYS A 38 -1.33 13.51 -4.63
N GLU A 39 -1.95 13.62 -3.45
CA GLU A 39 -1.52 12.91 -2.25
C GLU A 39 -1.46 11.39 -2.47
N MET A 40 -2.44 10.82 -3.17
CA MET A 40 -2.45 9.40 -3.47
C MET A 40 -1.38 9.02 -4.50
N SER A 41 -1.12 9.85 -5.50
CA SER A 41 -0.04 9.67 -6.47
C SER A 41 1.32 9.62 -5.76
N ASP A 42 1.59 10.58 -4.88
CA ASP A 42 2.85 10.67 -4.13
C ASP A 42 3.04 9.46 -3.20
N ARG A 43 1.98 9.06 -2.49
CA ARG A 43 2.00 7.87 -1.62
C ARG A 43 2.27 6.59 -2.39
N PHE A 44 1.74 6.45 -3.62
CA PHE A 44 2.03 5.32 -4.50
C PHE A 44 3.46 5.35 -5.04
N THR A 45 4.00 6.53 -5.38
CA THR A 45 5.40 6.68 -5.77
C THR A 45 6.33 6.19 -4.65
N ILE A 46 6.16 6.70 -3.42
CA ILE A 46 6.94 6.29 -2.25
C ILE A 46 6.79 4.78 -1.98
N TRP A 47 5.57 4.26 -2.06
CA TRP A 47 5.31 2.83 -1.88
C TRP A 47 6.08 1.99 -2.90
N ASN A 48 6.07 2.39 -4.17
CA ASN A 48 6.80 1.71 -5.24
C ASN A 48 8.31 1.83 -5.05
N GLU A 49 8.84 2.96 -4.60
CA GLU A 49 10.27 3.10 -4.32
C GLU A 49 10.75 2.15 -3.22
N ILE A 50 9.95 1.98 -2.17
CA ILE A 50 10.28 1.12 -1.02
C ILE A 50 10.04 -0.36 -1.32
N THR A 51 8.97 -0.66 -2.08
CA THR A 51 8.48 -2.04 -2.27
C THR A 51 8.88 -2.63 -3.62
N ALA A 52 9.30 -1.80 -4.58
CA ALA A 52 9.86 -2.33 -5.82
C ALA A 52 10.98 -3.28 -5.42
N PRO A 53 10.95 -4.54 -5.88
CA PRO A 53 12.14 -5.37 -5.76
C PRO A 53 13.23 -4.55 -6.43
N ALA A 54 14.34 -4.29 -5.71
CA ALA A 54 15.54 -3.77 -6.33
C ALA A 54 15.70 -4.57 -7.60
N ALA A 55 15.54 -3.90 -8.76
CA ALA A 55 15.47 -4.57 -10.05
C ALA A 55 16.59 -5.60 -10.02
N THR A 56 16.21 -6.88 -9.97
CA THR A 56 17.22 -7.92 -9.96
C THR A 56 17.87 -7.75 -11.31
N THR A 57 19.02 -7.07 -11.33
CA THR A 57 19.97 -7.12 -12.41
C THR A 57 20.43 -8.57 -12.46
N ALA A 58 19.56 -9.44 -12.98
CA ALA A 58 19.95 -10.67 -13.62
C ALA A 58 20.54 -10.23 -14.97
N ALA A 59 21.75 -9.68 -14.91
CA ALA A 59 22.63 -9.58 -16.03
C ALA A 59 23.67 -10.70 -15.89
N ALA A 60 23.85 -11.40 -17.00
CA ALA A 60 24.85 -12.44 -17.31
C ALA A 60 24.61 -13.83 -16.69
#